data_AF-A0A815XQA5-F1
#
_entry.id   AF-A0A815XQA5-F1
#
_cell.length_a   1.000
_cell.length_b   1.000
_cell.length_c   1.000
_cell.angle_alpha   90.00
_cell.angle_beta   90.00
_cell.angle_gamma   90.00
#
_symmetry.space_group_name_H-M   'P 1'
#
loop_
_entity.id
_entity.type
_entity.pdbx_description
1 polymer ?
#
loop_
_entity_poly.entity_id
_entity_poly.type
_entity_poly.pdbx_seq_one_letter_code
_entity_poly.pdbx_strand_id
1 'polypeptide(L)'
;AAREEFRPVATRGSIVYFLIVEMSMVNVMYQTSLKQFLGLFEIGREKAQPSPITVKRIQNIIESLTYEVWKYTSRGLYERDKNLYTLLLALKIDMQKGNVKPSEFQVLIKGGAALDMNAVEPRPDKMKKWLTDMTWLNLVELS
;
A
#
# COMPACT_ATOMS: atom_id res chain seq x y z
N ALA A 1 -12.49 14.55 23.29
CA ALA A 1 -13.52 14.32 22.26
C ALA A 1 -12.94 14.53 20.86
N ALA A 2 -12.74 15.77 20.39
CA ALA A 2 -12.26 16.05 19.03
C ALA A 2 -10.98 15.32 18.59
N ARG A 3 -9.99 15.15 19.47
CA ARG A 3 -8.75 14.40 19.15
C ARG A 3 -9.02 12.95 18.70
N GLU A 4 -9.96 12.28 19.34
CA GLU A 4 -10.28 10.88 19.03
C GLU A 4 -11.09 10.77 17.74
N GLU A 5 -11.99 11.73 17.50
CA GLU A 5 -12.79 11.79 16.27
C GLU A 5 -11.92 11.95 15.02
N PHE A 6 -10.85 12.75 15.09
CA PHE A 6 -9.94 12.99 13.95
C PHE A 6 -8.78 11.99 13.87
N ARG A 7 -8.67 11.04 14.81
CA ARG A 7 -7.64 9.99 14.78
C ARG A 7 -7.58 9.22 13.44
N PRO A 8 -8.70 8.87 12.78
CA PRO A 8 -8.67 8.21 11.47
C PRO A 8 -7.95 9.02 10.39
N VAL A 9 -8.06 10.36 10.42
CA VAL A 9 -7.34 11.25 9.49
C VAL A 9 -5.84 11.18 9.75
N ALA A 10 -5.43 11.23 11.02
CA ALA A 10 -4.02 11.12 11.40
C ALA A 10 -3.44 9.75 11.04
N THR A 11 -4.19 8.66 11.27
CA THR A 11 -3.82 7.30 10.85
C THR A 11 -3.62 7.24 9.34
N ARG A 12 -4.53 7.80 8.54
CA ARG A 12 -4.37 7.86 7.08
C ARG A 12 -3.13 8.66 6.69
N GLY A 13 -2.95 9.85 7.26
CA GLY A 13 -1.80 10.70 6.99
C GLY A 13 -0.48 10.00 7.27
N SER A 14 -0.39 9.27 8.38
CA SER A 14 0.79 8.47 8.74
C SER A 14 1.11 7.41 7.69
N ILE A 15 0.11 6.64 7.22
CA ILE A 15 0.30 5.60 6.20
C ILE A 15 0.86 6.21 4.91
N VAL A 16 0.24 7.30 4.45
CA VAL A 16 0.61 7.96 3.19
C VAL A 16 2.01 8.57 3.30
N TYR A 17 2.33 9.23 4.41
CA TYR A 17 3.64 9.82 4.62
C TYR A 17 4.76 8.78 4.63
N PHE A 18 4.62 7.72 5.43
CA PHE A 18 5.64 6.68 5.50
C PHE A 18 5.81 5.95 4.16
N LEU A 19 4.74 5.73 3.40
CA LEU A 19 4.87 5.19 2.05
C LEU A 19 5.70 6.10 1.13
N ILE A 20 5.49 7.41 1.16
CA ILE A 20 6.29 8.34 0.33
C ILE A 20 7.76 8.30 0.73
N VAL A 21 8.04 8.26 2.04
CA VAL A 21 9.42 8.14 2.54
C VAL A 21 10.04 6.82 2.07
N GLU A 22 9.31 5.72 2.15
CA GLU A 22 9.77 4.40 1.70
C GLU A 22 10.07 4.36 0.18
N MET A 23 9.43 5.20 -0.63
CA MET A 23 9.75 5.29 -2.07
C MET A 23 11.21 5.69 -2.33
N SER A 24 11.89 6.33 -1.37
CA SER A 24 13.33 6.61 -1.51
C SER A 24 14.19 5.34 -1.59
N MET A 25 13.68 4.21 -1.09
CA MET A 25 14.34 2.91 -1.23
C MET A 25 14.21 2.32 -2.64
N VAL A 26 13.17 2.73 -3.39
CA VAL A 26 12.99 2.36 -4.80
C VAL A 26 13.93 3.20 -5.67
N ASN A 27 14.00 4.50 -5.39
CA ASN A 27 14.94 5.41 -6.06
C ASN A 27 15.32 6.56 -5.11
N VAL A 28 16.63 6.80 -4.98
CA VAL A 28 17.18 7.87 -4.13
C VAL A 28 16.67 9.27 -4.49
N MET A 29 16.14 9.48 -5.70
CA MET A 29 15.53 10.75 -6.11
C MET A 29 14.15 11.01 -5.51
N TYR A 30 13.47 10.00 -4.97
CA TYR A 30 12.11 10.13 -4.40
C TYR A 30 12.11 10.59 -2.93
N GLN A 31 13.04 11.47 -2.58
CA GLN A 31 13.13 12.04 -1.24
C GLN A 31 12.01 13.06 -1.00
N THR A 32 11.43 13.03 0.19
CA THR A 32 10.42 14.00 0.60
C THR A 32 10.59 14.35 2.07
N SER A 33 10.45 15.64 2.38
CA SER A 33 10.49 16.12 3.76
C SER A 33 9.10 16.06 4.40
N LEU A 34 9.06 15.90 5.73
CA LEU A 34 7.81 16.01 6.49
C LEU A 34 7.15 17.38 6.28
N LYS A 35 7.92 18.46 6.19
CA LYS A 35 7.40 19.82 5.94
C LYS A 35 6.61 19.90 4.64
N GLN A 36 7.13 19.31 3.56
CA GLN A 36 6.44 19.28 2.28
C GLN A 36 5.14 18.48 2.36
N PHE A 37 5.18 17.32 3.04
CA PHE A 37 3.99 16.51 3.27
C PHE A 37 2.93 17.26 4.07
N LEU A 38 3.30 17.97 5.13
CA LEU A 38 2.36 18.78 5.92
C LEU A 38 1.71 19.90 5.09
N GLY A 39 2.45 20.50 4.16
CA GLY A 39 1.88 21.44 3.20
C GLY A 39 0.79 20.81 2.32
N LEU A 40 1.02 19.59 1.80
CA LEU A 40 0.02 18.84 1.05
C LEU A 40 -1.16 18.40 1.92
N PHE A 41 -0.90 18.11 3.20
CA PHE A 41 -1.92 17.74 4.16
C PHE A 41 -2.93 18.87 4.37
N GLU A 42 -2.44 20.10 4.55
CA GLU A 42 -3.30 21.28 4.66
C GLU A 42 -4.09 21.53 3.37
N ILE A 43 -3.45 21.42 2.20
CA ILE A 43 -4.14 21.54 0.89
C ILE A 43 -5.27 20.51 0.77
N GLY A 44 -5.02 19.25 1.15
CA GLY A 44 -6.04 18.20 1.14
C GLY A 44 -7.19 18.49 2.11
N ARG A 45 -6.89 19.00 3.31
CA ARG A 45 -7.91 19.40 4.30
C ARG A 45 -8.78 20.56 3.79
N GLU A 46 -8.18 21.56 3.14
CA GLU A 46 -8.86 22.74 2.59
C GLU A 46 -9.73 22.39 1.39
N LYS A 47 -9.24 21.55 0.49
CA LYS A 47 -9.99 21.11 -0.70
C LYS A 47 -11.11 20.11 -0.41
N ALA A 48 -11.02 19.39 0.69
CA ALA A 48 -12.06 18.44 1.08
C ALA A 48 -13.42 19.14 1.22
N GLN A 49 -14.48 18.52 0.70
CA GLN A 49 -15.83 19.09 0.77
C GLN A 49 -16.27 19.28 2.24
N PRO A 50 -16.77 20.48 2.62
CA PRO A 50 -17.28 20.71 3.97
C PRO A 50 -18.54 19.90 4.21
N SER A 51 -18.79 19.52 5.47
CA SER A 51 -20.01 18.83 5.88
C SER A 51 -20.33 19.17 7.33
N PRO A 52 -21.61 19.39 7.68
CA PRO A 52 -22.02 19.59 9.06
C PRO A 52 -21.98 18.29 9.88
N ILE A 53 -21.92 17.12 9.22
CA ILE A 53 -21.80 15.81 9.86
C ILE A 53 -20.31 15.49 10.01
N THR A 54 -19.82 15.46 11.25
CA THR A 54 -18.39 15.24 11.56
C THR A 54 -17.83 13.99 10.89
N VAL A 55 -18.54 12.86 10.96
CA VAL A 55 -18.11 11.59 10.34
C VAL A 55 -17.96 11.72 8.82
N LYS A 56 -18.91 12.38 8.15
CA LYS A 56 -18.85 12.64 6.71
C LYS A 56 -17.70 13.59 6.36
N ARG A 57 -17.49 14.62 7.18
CA ARG A 57 -16.37 15.55 7.01
C ARG A 57 -15.03 14.84 7.12
N ILE A 58 -14.87 13.94 8.07
CA ILE A 58 -13.65 13.11 8.25
C ILE A 58 -13.38 12.27 6.99
N GLN A 59 -14.41 11.61 6.46
CA GLN A 59 -14.28 10.80 5.25
C GLN A 59 -13.87 11.65 4.04
N ASN A 60 -14.50 12.81 3.85
CA ASN A 60 -14.14 13.74 2.78
C ASN A 60 -12.67 14.20 2.87
N ILE A 61 -12.19 14.46 4.10
CA ILE A 61 -10.78 14.84 4.33
C ILE A 61 -9.84 13.68 3.98
N ILE A 62 -10.16 12.46 4.41
CA ILE A 62 -9.35 11.26 4.12
C ILE A 62 -9.23 11.03 2.61
N GLU A 63 -10.32 11.16 1.87
CA GLU A 63 -10.35 10.99 0.42
C GLU A 63 -9.56 12.08 -0.30
N SER A 64 -9.82 13.35 0.02
CA SER A 64 -9.13 14.48 -0.58
C SER A 64 -7.63 14.45 -0.28
N LEU A 65 -7.26 14.18 0.97
CA LEU A 65 -5.86 14.01 1.38
C LEU A 65 -5.17 12.90 0.57
N THR A 66 -5.80 11.72 0.50
CA THR A 66 -5.24 10.57 -0.23
C THR A 66 -5.03 10.93 -1.70
N TYR A 67 -6.00 11.58 -2.33
CA TYR A 67 -5.93 11.98 -3.73
C TYR A 67 -4.88 13.07 -4.00
N GLU A 68 -4.85 14.14 -3.21
CA GLU A 68 -3.91 15.26 -3.41
C GLU A 68 -2.47 14.82 -3.21
N VAL A 69 -2.20 14.00 -2.19
CA VAL A 69 -0.87 13.46 -1.95
C VAL A 69 -0.48 12.45 -3.05
N TRP A 70 -1.38 11.54 -3.43
CA TRP A 70 -1.12 10.60 -4.52
C TRP A 70 -0.81 11.33 -5.83
N LYS A 71 -1.59 12.36 -6.17
CA LYS A 71 -1.42 13.17 -7.38
C LYS A 71 -0.09 13.90 -7.38
N TYR A 72 0.27 14.54 -6.26
CA TYR A 72 1.52 15.26 -6.13
C TYR A 72 2.73 14.32 -6.25
N THR A 73 2.73 13.21 -5.50
CA THR A 73 3.82 12.24 -5.53
C THR A 73 3.95 11.61 -6.91
N SER A 74 2.84 11.14 -7.49
CA SER A 74 2.85 10.50 -8.82
C SER A 74 3.37 11.43 -9.92
N ARG A 75 3.22 12.76 -9.78
CA ARG A 75 3.81 13.72 -10.73
C ARG A 75 5.34 13.76 -10.65
N GLY A 76 5.92 13.48 -9.48
CA GLY A 76 7.37 13.47 -9.25
C GLY A 76 8.05 12.12 -9.50
N LEU A 77 7.28 11.04 -9.63
CA LEU A 77 7.82 9.70 -9.91
C LEU A 77 8.08 9.49 -11.40
N TYR A 78 9.09 8.67 -11.73
CA TYR A 78 9.23 8.14 -13.08
C TYR A 78 8.05 7.23 -13.44
N GLU A 79 7.70 7.19 -14.72
CA GLU A 79 6.53 6.44 -15.23
C GLU A 79 6.52 4.98 -14.77
N ARG A 80 7.68 4.32 -14.83
CA ARG A 80 7.86 2.92 -14.44
C ARG A 80 7.50 2.63 -12.97
N ASP A 81 7.60 3.63 -12.09
CA ASP A 81 7.43 3.48 -10.64
C ASP A 81 6.04 3.93 -10.15
N LYS A 82 5.23 4.57 -11.01
CA LYS A 82 3.90 5.08 -10.64
C LYS A 82 2.91 3.97 -10.27
N ASN A 83 2.92 2.87 -11.03
CA ASN A 83 2.06 1.72 -10.77
C ASN A 83 2.44 1.03 -9.45
N LEU A 84 3.73 0.89 -9.18
CA LEU A 84 4.23 0.37 -7.91
C LEU A 84 3.73 1.22 -6.74
N TYR A 85 3.91 2.54 -6.80
CA TYR A 85 3.45 3.45 -5.75
C TYR A 85 1.93 3.36 -5.54
N THR A 86 1.15 3.35 -6.62
CA THR A 86 -0.31 3.27 -6.57
C THR A 86 -0.79 1.95 -5.96
N LEU A 87 -0.16 0.83 -6.34
CA LEU A 87 -0.46 -0.49 -5.78
C LEU A 87 -0.12 -0.56 -4.29
N LEU A 88 1.07 -0.09 -3.89
CA LEU A 88 1.50 -0.07 -2.50
C LEU A 88 0.60 0.83 -1.64
N LEU A 89 0.13 1.96 -2.17
CA LEU A 89 -0.81 2.84 -1.49
C LEU A 89 -2.13 2.11 -1.20
N ALA A 90 -2.71 1.46 -2.22
CA ALA A 90 -3.93 0.67 -2.04
C ALA A 90 -3.73 -0.45 -1.02
N LEU A 91 -2.66 -1.24 -1.15
CA LEU A 91 -2.37 -2.36 -0.27
C LEU A 91 -2.14 -1.91 1.19
N LYS A 92 -1.36 -0.86 1.44
CA LYS A 92 -1.15 -0.37 2.81
C LYS A 92 -2.44 0.16 3.44
N ILE A 93 -3.32 0.78 2.66
CA ILE A 93 -4.64 1.22 3.12
C ILE A 93 -5.51 0.00 3.50
N ASP A 94 -5.58 -0.99 2.63
CA ASP A 94 -6.43 -2.17 2.86
C ASP A 94 -5.89 -3.09 3.94
N MET A 95 -4.58 -3.19 4.10
CA MET A 95 -3.94 -3.85 5.24
C MET A 95 -4.29 -3.16 6.56
N GLN A 96 -4.30 -1.82 6.61
CA GLN A 96 -4.71 -1.10 7.82
C GLN A 96 -6.20 -1.29 8.14
N LYS A 97 -7.05 -1.42 7.12
CA LYS A 97 -8.48 -1.74 7.30
C LYS A 97 -8.73 -3.20 7.70
N GLY A 98 -7.74 -4.08 7.55
CA GLY A 98 -7.87 -5.52 7.76
C GLY A 98 -8.52 -6.25 6.57
N ASN A 99 -8.66 -5.59 5.42
CA ASN A 99 -9.17 -6.21 4.18
C ASN A 99 -8.13 -7.14 3.54
N VAL A 100 -6.84 -6.88 3.78
CA VAL A 100 -5.72 -7.71 3.32
C VAL A 100 -4.90 -8.12 4.53
N LYS A 101 -4.69 -9.42 4.72
CA LYS A 101 -3.88 -9.94 5.81
C LYS A 101 -2.38 -9.75 5.50
N PRO A 102 -1.53 -9.54 6.51
CA PRO A 102 -0.08 -9.51 6.31
C PRO A 102 0.47 -10.76 5.63
N SER A 103 -0.10 -11.94 5.90
CA SER A 103 0.28 -13.19 5.24
C SER A 103 -0.02 -13.17 3.74
N GLU A 104 -1.23 -12.75 3.34
CA GLU A 104 -1.63 -12.64 1.93
C GLU A 104 -0.72 -11.67 1.18
N PHE A 105 -0.35 -10.55 1.81
CA PHE A 105 0.64 -9.62 1.25
C PHE A 105 2.03 -10.25 1.11
N GLN A 106 2.49 -11.05 2.08
CA GLN A 106 3.77 -11.77 1.96
C GLN A 106 3.76 -12.77 0.81
N VAL A 107 2.67 -13.53 0.65
CA VAL A 107 2.50 -14.48 -0.47
C VAL A 107 2.56 -13.74 -1.81
N LEU A 108 1.92 -12.56 -1.93
CA LEU A 108 1.99 -11.74 -3.15
C LEU A 108 3.43 -11.31 -3.50
N ILE A 109 4.24 -10.96 -2.50
CA ILE A 109 5.59 -10.41 -2.73
C ILE A 109 6.64 -11.51 -2.92
N LYS A 110 6.53 -12.61 -2.17
CA LYS A 110 7.54 -13.68 -2.15
C LYS A 110 7.16 -14.89 -2.99
N GLY A 111 5.88 -15.21 -3.07
CA GLY A 111 5.40 -16.49 -3.60
C GLY A 111 6.11 -17.69 -2.95
N GLY A 112 6.17 -18.80 -3.67
CA GLY A 112 6.89 -20.01 -3.26
C GLY A 112 8.41 -19.90 -3.36
N ALA A 113 8.98 -18.71 -3.61
CA ALA A 113 10.43 -18.54 -3.75
C ALA A 113 11.21 -18.82 -2.46
N ALA A 114 10.53 -18.76 -1.31
CA ALA A 114 11.13 -19.06 0.00
C ALA A 114 11.02 -20.55 0.39
N LEU A 115 10.29 -21.37 -0.39
CA LEU A 115 10.09 -22.78 -0.11
C LEU A 115 11.18 -23.64 -0.77
N ASP A 116 11.65 -24.65 -0.04
CA ASP A 116 12.53 -25.69 -0.59
C ASP A 116 11.69 -26.83 -1.17
N MET A 117 11.97 -27.20 -2.41
CA MET A 117 11.33 -28.33 -3.11
C MET A 117 11.45 -29.66 -2.36
N ASN A 118 12.51 -29.85 -1.59
CA ASN A 118 12.70 -31.09 -0.83
C ASN A 118 11.97 -31.07 0.53
N ALA A 119 11.50 -29.90 0.97
CA ALA A 119 10.81 -29.71 2.24
C ALA A 119 9.28 -29.62 2.09
N VAL A 120 8.76 -29.51 0.86
CA VAL A 120 7.32 -29.45 0.56
C VAL A 120 6.79 -30.79 0.07
N GLU A 121 5.46 -30.90 0.01
CA GLU A 121 4.81 -32.07 -0.57
C GLU A 121 5.29 -32.31 -2.01
N PRO A 122 5.67 -33.55 -2.36
CA PRO A 122 6.20 -33.86 -3.67
C PRO A 122 5.12 -33.66 -4.73
N ARG A 123 5.49 -32.95 -5.80
CA ARG A 123 4.61 -32.76 -6.95
C ARG A 123 4.17 -34.11 -7.53
N PRO A 124 2.86 -34.31 -7.78
CA PRO A 124 2.35 -35.51 -8.43
C PRO A 124 3.00 -35.79 -9.79
N ASP A 125 3.32 -37.06 -10.08
CA ASP A 125 4.00 -37.46 -11.33
C ASP A 125 3.25 -37.02 -12.59
N LYS A 126 1.92 -37.02 -12.55
CA LYS A 126 1.06 -36.57 -13.65
C LYS A 126 1.26 -35.09 -13.98
N MET A 127 1.67 -34.27 -13.01
CA MET A 127 1.87 -32.83 -13.15
C MET A 127 3.31 -32.47 -13.58
N LYS A 128 4.29 -33.38 -13.39
CA LYS A 128 5.70 -33.17 -13.78
C LYS A 128 5.90 -32.87 -15.28
N LYS A 129 4.96 -33.27 -16.14
CA LYS A 129 5.06 -33.09 -17.60
C LYS A 129 4.81 -31.67 -18.09
N TRP A 130 4.07 -30.86 -17.34
CA TRP A 130 3.62 -29.54 -17.78
C TRP A 130 3.78 -28.44 -16.72
N LEU A 131 3.91 -28.80 -15.45
CA LEU A 131 4.06 -27.88 -14.34
C LEU A 131 5.54 -27.76 -13.96
N THR A 132 6.06 -26.53 -13.92
CA THR A 132 7.44 -26.28 -13.47
C THR A 132 7.57 -26.41 -11.96
N ASP A 133 8.80 -26.59 -11.51
CA ASP A 133 9.14 -26.67 -10.09
C ASP A 133 8.77 -25.40 -9.34
N MET A 134 9.05 -24.23 -9.93
CA MET A 134 8.68 -22.93 -9.38
C MET A 134 7.16 -22.75 -9.28
N THR A 135 6.40 -23.18 -10.31
CA THR A 135 4.94 -23.07 -10.28
C THR A 135 4.34 -23.97 -9.19
N TRP A 136 4.92 -25.15 -8.96
CA TRP A 136 4.49 -26.02 -7.86
C TRP A 136 4.72 -25.37 -6.50
N LEU A 137 5.91 -24.81 -6.26
CA LEU A 137 6.20 -24.08 -5.01
C LEU A 137 5.24 -22.91 -4.80
N ASN A 138 4.91 -22.15 -5.85
CA ASN A 138 3.93 -21.08 -5.78
C ASN A 138 2.52 -21.58 -5.42
N LEU A 139 2.13 -22.76 -5.89
CA LEU A 139 0.83 -23.36 -5.55
C LEU A 139 0.80 -23.85 -4.10
N VAL A 140 1.90 -24.42 -3.61
CA VAL A 140 2.04 -24.86 -2.21
C VAL A 140 2.01 -23.66 -1.26
N GLU A 141 2.66 -22.55 -1.61
CA GLU A 141 2.59 -21.33 -0.79
C GLU A 141 1.19 -20.69 -0.79
N LEU A 142 0.41 -20.93 -1.87
CA LEU A 142 -0.93 -20.36 -2.02
C LEU A 142 -2.01 -21.18 -1.29
N SER A 143 -1.78 -22.47 -1.06
CA SER A 143 -2.74 -23.40 -0.42
C SER A 143 -2.81 -23.25 1.08
#